data_AF-S0KQQ3-F1
#
_entry.id   AF-S0KQQ3-F1
#
_cell.length_a   1.000
_cell.length_b   1.000
_cell.length_c   1.000
_cell.angle_alpha   90.00
_cell.angle_beta   90.00
_cell.angle_gamma   90.00
#
_symmetry.space_group_name_H-M   'P 1'
#
loop_
_entity.id
_entity.type
_entity.pdbx_description
1 polymer ?
#
loop_
_entity_poly.entity_id
_entity_poly.type
_entity_poly.pdbx_seq_one_letter_code
_entity_poly.pdbx_strand_id
1 'polypeptide(L)'
;MSDYIDMPIRLKWFFAHWKGYVVNREWLSKRERYAALIFFKGLKQLDQEELIFLREKYYTDRPAQENFSTGISKTYLQYSDEVMAMKSDMSIREYRKKRVRIEKKLEMVLHKVKEEQKEYVTNQAEEFKLKAGKLYLKSFQLSVLGRVLPEYVLTQDGTQAKVFQKDDELARRFVSKLGMEKEPIKENRYDYDYECIVNWEI
;
A
#
# COMPACT_ATOMS: atom_id res chain seq x y z
N MET A 1 8.70 4.84 12.07
CA MET A 1 9.18 4.64 10.68
C MET A 1 8.42 5.65 9.81
N SER A 2 8.26 5.49 8.50
CA SER A 2 7.08 6.11 7.88
C SER A 2 6.07 4.98 7.75
N ASP A 3 5.26 4.90 8.81
CA ASP A 3 4.51 3.73 9.30
C ASP A 3 3.37 3.29 8.38
N TYR A 4 3.16 3.99 7.26
CA TYR A 4 2.03 3.75 6.38
C TYR A 4 2.29 2.71 5.28
N ILE A 5 3.55 2.44 4.90
CA ILE A 5 3.85 1.39 3.90
C ILE A 5 3.50 0.01 4.46
N ASP A 6 3.73 -0.20 5.76
CA ASP A 6 3.42 -1.47 6.43
C ASP A 6 1.97 -1.52 6.95
N MET A 7 1.14 -0.54 6.63
CA MET A 7 -0.27 -0.51 7.06
C MET A 7 -1.00 -1.81 6.66
N PRO A 8 -1.65 -2.51 7.60
CA PRO A 8 -2.39 -3.73 7.26
C PRO A 8 -3.55 -3.41 6.32
N ILE A 9 -3.80 -4.29 5.35
CA ILE A 9 -4.98 -4.20 4.50
C ILE A 9 -6.21 -4.49 5.38
N ARG A 10 -7.16 -3.56 5.39
CA ARG A 10 -8.43 -3.67 6.11
C ARG A 10 -9.54 -3.31 5.14
N LEU A 11 -10.09 -4.29 4.44
CA LEU A 11 -10.98 -4.05 3.30
C LEU A 11 -12.21 -3.18 3.66
N LYS A 12 -12.83 -3.43 4.81
CA LYS A 12 -13.96 -2.61 5.30
C LYS A 12 -13.59 -1.13 5.48
N TRP A 13 -12.36 -0.86 5.92
CA TRP A 13 -11.87 0.51 6.09
C TRP A 13 -11.72 1.18 4.71
N PHE A 14 -11.14 0.50 3.72
CA PHE A 14 -11.06 1.01 2.35
C PHE A 14 -12.43 1.33 1.76
N PHE A 15 -13.40 0.42 1.88
CA PHE A 15 -14.75 0.68 1.39
C PHE A 15 -15.42 1.87 2.08
N ALA A 16 -15.28 2.00 3.39
CA ALA A 16 -15.83 3.14 4.12
C ALA A 16 -15.22 4.47 3.65
N HIS A 17 -13.96 4.49 3.22
CA HIS A 17 -13.26 5.70 2.78
C HIS A 17 -13.34 5.94 1.26
N TRP A 18 -13.92 5.02 0.48
CA TRP A 18 -13.86 5.06 -0.98
C TRP A 18 -14.29 6.42 -1.54
N LYS A 19 -15.52 6.85 -1.23
CA LYS A 19 -15.99 8.16 -1.69
C LYS A 19 -15.22 9.32 -1.07
N GLY A 20 -14.80 9.18 0.18
CA GLY A 20 -13.96 10.16 0.86
C GLY A 20 -12.62 10.40 0.16
N TYR A 21 -12.03 9.38 -0.48
CA TYR A 21 -10.82 9.55 -1.29
C TYR A 21 -11.06 10.38 -2.54
N VAL A 22 -12.21 10.20 -3.20
CA VAL A 22 -12.55 10.93 -4.42
C VAL A 22 -12.87 12.39 -4.10
N VAL A 23 -13.76 12.62 -3.14
CA VAL A 23 -14.24 13.96 -2.78
C VAL A 23 -13.14 14.82 -2.17
N ASN A 24 -12.28 14.21 -1.34
CA ASN A 24 -11.25 14.94 -0.59
C ASN A 24 -9.85 14.77 -1.16
N ARG A 25 -9.72 14.42 -2.46
CA ARG A 25 -8.45 14.03 -3.10
C ARG A 25 -7.30 15.01 -2.84
N GLU A 26 -7.60 16.30 -2.85
CA GLU A 26 -6.62 17.39 -2.66
C GLU A 26 -6.14 17.47 -1.20
N TRP A 27 -7.01 17.11 -0.26
CA TRP A 27 -6.81 17.22 1.18
C TRP A 27 -6.35 15.91 1.84
N LEU A 28 -6.10 14.85 1.05
CA LEU A 28 -5.59 13.59 1.58
C LEU A 28 -4.16 13.73 2.09
N SER A 29 -3.92 13.29 3.33
CA SER A 29 -2.57 13.15 3.88
C SER A 29 -1.74 12.15 3.08
N LYS A 30 -0.40 12.18 3.20
CA LYS A 30 0.49 11.22 2.51
C LYS A 30 0.10 9.76 2.75
N ARG A 31 -0.34 9.44 3.98
CA ARG A 31 -0.83 8.10 4.35
C ARG A 31 -2.13 7.76 3.62
N GLU A 32 -3.09 8.68 3.57
CA GLU A 32 -4.37 8.47 2.88
C GLU A 32 -4.17 8.37 1.37
N ARG A 33 -3.28 9.16 0.78
CA ARG A 33 -2.89 9.07 -0.64
C ARG A 33 -2.30 7.71 -0.98
N TYR A 34 -1.38 7.20 -0.15
CA TYR A 34 -0.82 5.86 -0.32
C TYR A 34 -1.91 4.78 -0.26
N ALA A 35 -2.78 4.84 0.76
CA ALA A 35 -3.88 3.90 0.87
C ALA A 35 -4.82 3.96 -0.35
N ALA A 36 -5.20 5.16 -0.77
CA ALA A 36 -6.04 5.39 -1.93
C ALA A 36 -5.38 4.85 -3.22
N LEU A 37 -4.07 5.07 -3.43
CA LEU A 37 -3.33 4.48 -4.54
C LEU A 37 -3.46 2.95 -4.60
N ILE A 38 -3.21 2.26 -3.47
CA ILE A 38 -3.35 0.80 -3.39
C ILE A 38 -4.78 0.37 -3.72
N PHE A 39 -5.76 1.09 -3.16
CA PHE A 39 -7.17 0.77 -3.32
C PHE A 39 -7.64 0.89 -4.77
N PHE A 40 -7.38 2.01 -5.42
CA PHE A 40 -7.85 2.25 -6.79
C PHE A 40 -7.07 1.42 -7.82
N LYS A 41 -5.76 1.19 -7.62
CA LYS A 41 -5.03 0.19 -8.42
C LYS A 41 -5.63 -1.20 -8.27
N GLY A 42 -6.07 -1.58 -7.08
CA GLY A 42 -6.72 -2.87 -6.85
C GLY A 42 -8.10 -2.96 -7.50
N LEU A 43 -8.93 -1.92 -7.39
CA LEU A 43 -10.24 -1.86 -8.04
C LEU A 43 -10.13 -2.03 -9.57
N LYS A 44 -9.10 -1.45 -10.19
CA LYS A 44 -8.84 -1.58 -11.64
C LYS A 44 -8.51 -3.01 -12.11
N GLN A 45 -8.18 -3.93 -11.20
CA GLN A 45 -7.94 -5.34 -11.54
C GLN A 45 -9.17 -6.23 -11.39
N LEU A 46 -10.29 -5.67 -10.89
CA LEU A 46 -11.58 -6.36 -10.93
C LEU A 46 -12.17 -6.24 -12.33
N ASP A 47 -13.02 -7.21 -12.69
CA ASP A 47 -13.83 -7.05 -13.88
C ASP A 47 -14.92 -6.00 -13.67
N GLN A 48 -15.54 -5.55 -14.76
CA GLN A 48 -16.52 -4.48 -14.73
C GLN A 48 -17.76 -4.83 -13.90
N GLU A 49 -18.23 -6.08 -13.95
CA GLU A 49 -19.41 -6.51 -13.18
C GLU A 49 -19.14 -6.52 -11.68
N GLU A 50 -17.97 -7.01 -11.27
CA GLU A 50 -17.52 -7.04 -9.89
C GLU A 50 -17.34 -5.62 -9.34
N LEU A 51 -16.74 -4.74 -10.12
CA LEU A 51 -16.55 -3.34 -9.76
C LEU A 51 -17.89 -2.62 -9.56
N ILE A 52 -18.82 -2.77 -10.50
CA ILE A 52 -20.17 -2.20 -10.40
C ILE A 52 -20.85 -2.73 -9.13
N PHE A 53 -20.80 -4.05 -8.90
CA PHE A 53 -21.38 -4.68 -7.72
C PHE A 53 -20.86 -4.08 -6.41
N LEU A 54 -19.54 -3.85 -6.29
CA LEU A 54 -18.96 -3.20 -5.12
C LEU A 54 -19.34 -1.72 -5.03
N ARG A 55 -19.31 -1.00 -6.15
CA ARG A 55 -19.62 0.44 -6.20
C ARG A 55 -21.04 0.70 -5.72
N GLU A 56 -22.02 -0.08 -6.17
CA GLU A 56 -23.42 0.10 -5.76
C GLU A 56 -23.63 -0.08 -4.24
N LYS A 57 -22.89 -0.99 -3.61
CA LYS A 57 -23.00 -1.23 -2.17
C LYS A 57 -22.23 -0.21 -1.33
N TYR A 58 -21.02 0.16 -1.77
CA TYR A 58 -20.03 0.84 -0.95
C TYR A 58 -19.79 2.31 -1.29
N TYR A 59 -20.04 2.74 -2.53
CA TYR A 59 -19.87 4.12 -2.97
C TYR A 59 -21.19 4.88 -2.86
N THR A 60 -21.50 5.41 -1.66
CA THR A 60 -22.81 5.99 -1.34
C THR A 60 -22.73 7.48 -1.04
N ASP A 61 -23.84 8.21 -1.15
CA ASP A 61 -23.98 9.61 -0.72
C ASP A 61 -24.39 9.76 0.76
N ARG A 62 -24.10 8.76 1.61
CA ARG A 62 -24.55 8.74 3.02
C ARG A 62 -23.35 8.96 3.95
N PRO A 63 -22.97 10.19 4.29
CA PRO A 63 -21.83 10.43 5.18
C PRO A 63 -22.07 9.80 6.55
N ALA A 64 -21.07 9.13 7.11
CA ALA A 64 -21.17 8.48 8.42
C ALA A 64 -21.05 9.48 9.58
N GLN A 65 -20.15 10.44 9.42
CA GLN A 65 -20.01 11.63 10.28
C GLN A 65 -19.50 12.78 9.40
N GLU A 66 -20.20 13.91 9.39
CA GLU A 66 -19.71 15.14 8.79
C GLU A 66 -18.90 15.91 9.82
N ASN A 67 -17.71 16.39 9.43
CA ASN A 67 -17.00 17.34 10.26
C ASN A 67 -17.70 18.71 10.14
N PHE A 68 -18.43 19.10 11.19
CA PHE A 68 -19.19 20.36 11.26
C PHE A 68 -18.38 21.62 10.89
N SER A 69 -17.05 21.60 11.08
CA SER A 69 -16.18 22.75 10.78
C SER A 69 -15.78 22.86 9.30
N THR A 70 -15.80 21.75 8.55
CA THR A 70 -15.33 21.70 7.16
C THR A 70 -16.40 21.25 6.17
N GLY A 71 -17.54 20.74 6.65
CA GLY A 71 -18.57 20.10 5.82
C GLY A 71 -18.10 18.80 5.15
N ILE A 72 -16.88 18.34 5.47
CA ILE A 72 -16.25 17.20 4.80
C ILE A 72 -16.50 15.93 5.60
N SER A 73 -16.96 14.88 4.90
CA SER A 73 -16.98 13.53 5.44
C SER A 73 -15.84 12.69 4.86
N LYS A 74 -15.13 12.00 5.75
CA LYS A 74 -14.08 11.03 5.35
C LYS A 74 -14.63 9.63 5.09
N THR A 75 -15.79 9.31 5.66
CA THR A 75 -16.35 7.96 5.63
C THR A 75 -17.83 7.97 5.29
N TYR A 76 -18.26 6.95 4.55
CA TYR A 76 -19.63 6.84 4.05
C TYR A 76 -20.26 5.50 4.46
N LEU A 77 -21.55 5.55 4.80
CA LEU A 77 -22.37 4.42 5.22
C LEU A 77 -22.75 3.56 4.02
N GLN A 78 -22.61 2.25 4.19
CA GLN A 78 -22.81 1.27 3.13
C GLN A 78 -24.26 0.78 3.14
N TYR A 79 -24.79 0.36 2.00
CA TYR A 79 -26.12 -0.28 1.98
C TYR A 79 -26.06 -1.66 2.63
N SER A 80 -27.15 -2.06 3.30
CA SER A 80 -27.25 -3.40 3.91
C SER A 80 -27.32 -4.49 2.83
N ASP A 81 -26.99 -5.74 3.20
CA ASP A 81 -27.07 -6.85 2.25
C ASP A 81 -28.51 -7.13 1.82
N GLU A 82 -29.49 -6.84 2.69
CA GLU A 82 -30.92 -6.99 2.44
C GLU A 82 -31.40 -6.02 1.34
N VAL A 83 -31.02 -4.73 1.46
CA VAL A 83 -31.36 -3.71 0.45
C VAL A 83 -30.76 -4.05 -0.90
N MET A 84 -29.49 -4.47 -0.91
CA MET A 84 -28.80 -4.78 -2.15
C MET A 84 -29.27 -6.08 -2.80
N ALA A 85 -29.61 -7.10 -2.01
CA ALA A 85 -30.21 -8.34 -2.51
C ALA A 85 -31.56 -8.08 -3.18
N MET A 86 -32.42 -7.26 -2.54
CA MET A 86 -33.68 -6.82 -3.12
C MET A 86 -33.48 -6.03 -4.42
N LYS A 87 -32.54 -5.07 -4.44
CA LYS A 87 -32.23 -4.27 -5.64
C LYS A 87 -31.73 -5.13 -6.81
N SER A 88 -30.99 -6.20 -6.50
CA SER A 88 -30.37 -7.07 -7.50
C SER A 88 -31.25 -8.26 -7.93
N ASP A 89 -32.48 -8.35 -7.41
CA ASP A 89 -33.38 -9.51 -7.58
C ASP A 89 -32.69 -10.85 -7.24
N MET A 90 -31.96 -10.87 -6.13
CA MET A 90 -31.26 -12.07 -5.63
C MET A 90 -31.75 -12.43 -4.25
N SER A 91 -31.68 -13.72 -3.90
CA SER A 91 -31.82 -14.07 -2.48
C SER A 91 -30.66 -13.47 -1.67
N ILE A 92 -30.92 -13.12 -0.42
CA ILE A 92 -29.90 -12.59 0.49
C ILE A 92 -28.68 -13.52 0.62
N ARG A 93 -28.91 -14.83 0.54
CA ARG A 93 -27.85 -15.84 0.62
C ARG A 93 -26.94 -15.80 -0.60
N GLU A 94 -27.52 -15.66 -1.79
CA GLU A 94 -26.76 -15.54 -3.05
C GLU A 94 -25.98 -14.24 -3.09
N TYR A 95 -26.63 -13.12 -2.72
CA TYR A 95 -25.97 -11.83 -2.65
C TYR A 95 -24.75 -11.86 -1.71
N ARG A 96 -24.92 -12.39 -0.49
CA ARG A 96 -23.82 -12.55 0.48
C ARG A 96 -22.69 -13.41 -0.05
N LYS A 97 -22.99 -14.53 -0.72
CA LYS A 97 -21.98 -15.40 -1.34
C LYS A 97 -21.20 -14.66 -2.43
N LYS A 98 -21.92 -13.98 -3.35
CA LYS A 98 -21.30 -13.19 -4.42
C LYS A 98 -20.41 -12.09 -3.84
N ARG A 99 -20.91 -11.34 -2.86
CA ARG A 99 -20.18 -10.30 -2.14
C ARG A 99 -18.87 -10.82 -1.52
N VAL A 100 -18.95 -11.87 -0.70
CA VAL A 100 -17.77 -12.42 -0.01
C VAL A 100 -16.72 -12.91 -1.01
N ARG A 101 -17.14 -13.51 -2.14
CA ARG A 101 -16.22 -13.93 -3.20
C ARG A 101 -15.46 -12.74 -3.79
N ILE A 102 -16.18 -11.68 -4.17
CA ILE A 102 -15.61 -10.48 -4.79
C ILE A 102 -14.70 -9.74 -3.79
N GLU A 103 -15.12 -9.62 -2.54
CA GLU A 103 -14.32 -9.02 -1.46
C GLU A 103 -13.01 -9.74 -1.23
N LYS A 104 -13.04 -11.09 -1.17
CA LYS A 104 -11.82 -11.89 -1.03
C LYS A 104 -10.87 -11.72 -2.21
N LYS A 105 -11.42 -11.69 -3.43
CA LYS A 105 -10.62 -11.44 -4.65
C LYS A 105 -9.95 -10.06 -4.56
N LEU A 106 -10.69 -9.01 -4.21
CA LEU A 106 -10.14 -7.68 -4.05
C LEU A 106 -9.08 -7.63 -2.93
N GLU A 107 -9.31 -8.26 -1.78
CA GLU A 107 -8.32 -8.30 -0.70
C GLU A 107 -6.99 -8.92 -1.14
N MET A 108 -7.02 -10.04 -1.87
CA MET A 108 -5.83 -10.65 -2.47
C MET A 108 -5.11 -9.70 -3.43
N VAL A 109 -5.87 -9.02 -4.30
CA VAL A 109 -5.33 -8.02 -5.23
C VAL A 109 -4.68 -6.86 -4.48
N LEU A 110 -5.32 -6.32 -3.43
CA LEU A 110 -4.78 -5.22 -2.65
C LEU A 110 -3.45 -5.60 -1.98
N HIS A 111 -3.33 -6.83 -1.49
CA HIS A 111 -2.07 -7.34 -0.97
C HIS A 111 -0.99 -7.38 -2.05
N LYS A 112 -1.31 -7.89 -3.24
CA LYS A 112 -0.38 -7.92 -4.37
C LYS A 112 0.10 -6.52 -4.76
N VAL A 113 -0.83 -5.59 -4.97
CA VAL A 113 -0.53 -4.19 -5.32
C VAL A 113 0.30 -3.50 -4.24
N LYS A 114 0.04 -3.79 -2.96
CA LYS A 114 0.83 -3.25 -1.84
C LYS A 114 2.28 -3.72 -1.91
N GLU A 115 2.52 -5.00 -2.14
CA GLU A 115 3.88 -5.53 -2.26
C GLU A 115 4.59 -4.98 -3.50
N GLU A 116 3.92 -4.92 -4.66
CA GLU A 116 4.45 -4.30 -5.88
C GLU A 116 4.85 -2.83 -5.64
N GLN A 117 4.00 -2.07 -4.92
CA GLN A 117 4.29 -0.67 -4.61
C GLN A 117 5.43 -0.53 -3.60
N LYS A 118 5.51 -1.43 -2.61
CA LYS A 118 6.61 -1.48 -1.64
C LYS A 118 7.94 -1.78 -2.34
N GLU A 119 7.95 -2.74 -3.26
CA GLU A 119 9.12 -3.07 -4.07
C GLU A 119 9.52 -1.88 -4.96
N TYR A 120 8.57 -1.25 -5.65
CA TYR A 120 8.82 -0.06 -6.46
C TYR A 120 9.49 1.06 -5.64
N VAL A 121 8.91 1.39 -4.47
CA VAL A 121 9.47 2.41 -3.56
C VAL A 121 10.87 2.03 -3.10
N THR A 122 11.10 0.75 -2.81
CA THR A 122 12.39 0.22 -2.35
C THR A 122 13.45 0.31 -3.44
N ASN A 123 13.09 0.04 -4.70
CA ASN A 123 13.99 0.09 -5.84
C ASN A 123 14.27 1.53 -6.32
N GLN A 124 13.34 2.46 -6.08
CA GLN A 124 13.54 3.87 -6.43
C GLN A 124 14.28 4.68 -5.35
N ALA A 125 14.47 4.14 -4.16
CA ALA A 125 15.15 4.83 -3.07
C ALA A 125 16.60 5.23 -3.45
N GLU A 126 16.86 6.54 -3.44
CA GLU A 126 18.20 7.11 -3.62
C GLU A 126 19.19 6.60 -2.57
N GLU A 127 18.74 6.52 -1.31
CA GLU A 127 19.54 6.02 -0.19
C GLU A 127 18.80 4.93 0.57
N PHE A 128 19.53 3.88 0.94
CA PHE A 128 18.97 2.75 1.68
C PHE A 128 20.00 2.08 2.61
N LYS A 129 19.49 1.33 3.57
CA LYS A 129 20.24 0.43 4.46
C LYS A 129 20.00 -1.01 4.04
N LEU A 130 20.95 -1.88 4.31
CA LEU A 130 20.78 -3.32 4.10
C LEU A 130 20.48 -4.03 5.42
N LYS A 131 19.56 -4.99 5.40
CA LYS A 131 19.21 -5.79 6.58
C LYS A 131 18.96 -7.27 6.27
N ALA A 132 19.07 -8.09 7.32
CA ALA A 132 18.62 -9.47 7.35
C ALA A 132 17.71 -9.63 8.58
N GLY A 133 16.39 -9.70 8.36
CA GLY A 133 15.40 -9.67 9.43
C GLY A 133 15.47 -8.35 10.24
N LYS A 134 15.87 -8.44 11.51
CA LYS A 134 16.00 -7.28 12.43
C LYS A 134 17.43 -6.71 12.53
N LEU A 135 18.38 -7.27 11.77
CA LEU A 135 19.79 -6.91 11.84
C LEU A 135 20.21 -6.12 10.60
N TYR A 136 20.78 -4.94 10.80
CA TYR A 136 21.30 -4.08 9.75
C TYR A 136 22.79 -4.31 9.53
N LEU A 137 23.25 -4.17 8.29
CA LEU A 137 24.66 -4.17 7.95
C LEU A 137 25.32 -2.88 8.45
N LYS A 138 26.21 -2.99 9.44
CA LYS A 138 26.95 -1.87 10.05
C LYS A 138 28.26 -1.59 9.32
N SER A 139 29.06 -2.64 9.11
CA SER A 139 30.35 -2.53 8.43
C SER A 139 30.75 -3.87 7.82
N PHE A 140 31.70 -3.84 6.88
CA PHE A 140 32.30 -5.02 6.28
C PHE A 140 33.72 -4.67 5.84
N GLN A 141 34.55 -5.70 5.69
CA GLN A 141 35.88 -5.53 5.11
C GLN A 141 35.90 -5.98 3.65
N LEU A 142 36.76 -5.32 2.87
CA LEU A 142 37.07 -5.71 1.50
C LEU A 142 38.47 -6.32 1.48
N SER A 143 38.65 -7.39 0.72
CA SER A 143 39.97 -7.89 0.40
C SER A 143 40.71 -6.91 -0.51
N VAL A 144 42.03 -7.10 -0.64
CA VAL A 144 42.89 -6.33 -1.56
C VAL A 144 42.36 -6.36 -3.00
N LEU A 145 41.63 -7.43 -3.37
CA LEU A 145 41.00 -7.60 -4.69
C LEU A 145 39.55 -7.06 -4.76
N GLY A 146 39.11 -6.27 -3.78
CA GLY A 146 37.76 -5.69 -3.73
C GLY A 146 36.65 -6.70 -3.52
N ARG A 147 36.96 -7.89 -2.97
CA ARG A 147 35.95 -8.91 -2.62
C ARG A 147 35.49 -8.67 -1.19
N VAL A 148 34.19 -8.77 -0.95
CA VAL A 148 33.65 -8.74 0.42
C VAL A 148 34.19 -9.92 1.20
N LEU A 149 34.83 -9.64 2.32
CA LEU A 149 35.29 -10.66 3.27
C LEU A 149 34.10 -11.16 4.12
N PRO A 150 34.14 -12.42 4.59
CA PRO A 150 33.06 -12.96 5.41
C PRO A 150 32.90 -12.24 6.75
N GLU A 151 33.89 -11.47 7.22
CA GLU A 151 33.74 -10.61 8.40
C GLU A 151 32.93 -9.35 8.06
N TYR A 152 31.61 -9.46 8.19
CA TYR A 152 30.71 -8.32 8.24
C TYR A 152 30.07 -8.19 9.63
N VAL A 153 29.88 -6.94 10.05
CA VAL A 153 29.29 -6.60 11.35
C VAL A 153 27.83 -6.24 11.15
N LEU A 154 26.96 -6.90 11.90
CA LEU A 154 25.54 -6.59 11.97
C LEU A 154 25.21 -5.83 13.26
N THR A 155 24.17 -5.00 13.22
CA THR A 155 23.67 -4.24 14.37
C THR A 155 22.15 -4.28 14.43
N GLN A 156 21.56 -4.28 15.62
CA GLN A 156 20.13 -4.03 15.80
C GLN A 156 19.80 -2.53 15.76
N ASP A 157 20.78 -1.68 16.05
CA ASP A 157 20.64 -0.23 15.99
C ASP A 157 20.79 0.25 14.55
N GLY A 158 19.64 0.45 13.89
CA GLY A 158 19.59 0.92 12.51
C GLY A 158 20.22 2.30 12.30
N THR A 159 20.45 3.11 13.34
CA THR A 159 21.13 4.41 13.19
C THR A 159 22.63 4.23 12.89
N GLN A 160 23.22 3.12 13.31
CA GLN A 160 24.61 2.77 13.05
C GLN A 160 24.82 1.99 11.75
N ALA A 161 23.74 1.69 11.02
CA ALA A 161 23.81 0.94 9.78
C ALA A 161 24.50 1.75 8.67
N LYS A 162 25.27 1.05 7.83
CA LYS A 162 25.86 1.64 6.64
C LYS A 162 24.75 2.04 5.66
N VAL A 163 24.89 3.26 5.13
CA VAL A 163 24.04 3.79 4.06
C VAL A 163 24.67 3.50 2.72
N PHE A 164 23.83 3.06 1.78
CA PHE A 164 24.17 2.76 0.39
C PHE A 164 23.35 3.66 -0.54
N GLN A 165 23.92 3.97 -1.69
CA GLN A 165 23.26 4.71 -2.76
C GLN A 165 22.54 3.74 -3.71
N LYS A 166 21.50 4.19 -4.44
CA LYS A 166 20.63 3.41 -5.34
C LYS A 166 21.37 2.38 -6.20
N ASP A 167 22.51 2.79 -6.75
CA ASP A 167 23.31 2.02 -7.71
C ASP A 167 24.63 1.47 -7.15
N ASP A 168 24.77 1.40 -5.82
CA ASP A 168 25.97 0.86 -5.18
C ASP A 168 26.16 -0.63 -5.54
N GLU A 169 27.25 -0.92 -6.26
CA GLU A 169 27.57 -2.28 -6.72
C GLU A 169 27.84 -3.27 -5.58
N LEU A 170 28.42 -2.79 -4.47
CA LEU A 170 28.66 -3.64 -3.31
C LEU A 170 27.32 -4.01 -2.68
N ALA A 171 26.40 -3.06 -2.56
CA ALA A 171 25.05 -3.32 -2.07
C ALA A 171 24.34 -4.39 -2.93
N ARG A 172 24.46 -4.30 -4.27
CA ARG A 172 23.90 -5.32 -5.18
C ARG A 172 24.44 -6.72 -4.87
N ARG A 173 25.73 -6.86 -4.55
CA ARG A 173 26.33 -8.15 -4.16
C ARG A 173 25.77 -8.69 -2.85
N PHE A 174 25.56 -7.84 -1.84
CA PHE A 174 24.95 -8.25 -0.57
C PHE A 174 23.51 -8.72 -0.77
N VAL A 175 22.72 -8.01 -1.58
CA VAL A 175 21.34 -8.41 -1.93
C VAL A 175 21.35 -9.76 -2.68
N SER A 176 22.14 -9.88 -3.75
CA SER A 176 22.08 -11.05 -4.62
C SER A 176 22.71 -12.31 -4.02
N LYS A 177 23.78 -12.17 -3.22
CA LYS A 177 24.55 -13.31 -2.68
C LYS A 177 24.15 -13.70 -1.26
N LEU A 178 23.74 -12.73 -0.45
CA LEU A 178 23.44 -12.94 0.97
C LEU A 178 21.96 -12.76 1.29
N GLY A 179 21.12 -12.47 0.29
CA GLY A 179 19.67 -12.35 0.46
C GLY A 179 19.27 -11.18 1.36
N MET A 180 20.11 -10.14 1.47
CA MET A 180 19.79 -8.97 2.28
C MET A 180 18.68 -8.15 1.64
N GLU A 181 17.82 -7.58 2.48
CA GLU A 181 16.73 -6.69 2.09
C GLU A 181 17.18 -5.23 2.14
N LYS A 182 16.69 -4.43 1.18
CA LYS A 182 16.88 -2.97 1.19
C LYS A 182 15.82 -2.32 2.09
N GLU A 183 16.24 -1.34 2.88
CA GLU A 183 15.37 -0.48 3.67
C GLU A 183 15.63 1.00 3.32
N PRO A 184 14.70 1.68 2.64
CA PRO A 184 14.84 3.09 2.26
C PRO A 184 15.01 4.03 3.47
N ILE A 185 15.91 5.01 3.34
CA ILE A 185 16.06 6.09 4.33
C ILE A 185 14.90 7.08 4.19
N LYS A 186 14.41 7.59 5.34
CA LYS A 186 13.11 8.25 5.46
C LYS A 186 12.95 9.55 4.67
N GLU A 187 14.03 10.22 4.30
CA GLU A 187 13.99 11.59 3.75
C GLU A 187 13.79 11.65 2.23
N ASN A 188 14.15 10.60 1.48
CA ASN A 188 13.93 10.53 0.02
C ASN A 188 12.59 9.91 -0.37
N ARG A 189 11.55 10.04 0.47
CA ARG A 189 10.20 9.56 0.14
C ARG A 189 9.50 10.60 -0.73
N TYR A 190 9.84 10.53 -2.02
CA TYR A 190 9.27 11.26 -3.14
C TYR A 190 7.79 11.63 -2.94
N ASP A 191 7.47 12.87 -3.29
CA ASP A 191 6.23 13.21 -3.95
C ASP A 191 6.12 12.32 -5.20
N TYR A 192 5.75 11.06 -5.02
CA TYR A 192 5.33 10.24 -6.15
C TYR A 192 4.23 11.04 -6.84
N ASP A 193 4.31 11.18 -8.16
CA ASP A 193 3.25 11.75 -9.00
C ASP A 193 1.94 10.95 -8.78
N TYR A 194 1.26 11.24 -7.68
CA TYR A 194 -0.06 10.71 -7.34
C TYR A 194 -1.09 11.23 -8.35
N GLU A 195 -0.78 12.32 -9.04
CA GLU A 195 -1.61 12.93 -10.08
C GLU A 195 -1.57 12.15 -11.41
N CYS A 196 -0.49 11.42 -11.74
CA CYS A 196 -0.37 10.79 -13.05
C CYS A 196 -0.97 9.36 -13.16
N ILE A 197 -1.29 8.68 -12.06
CA ILE A 197 -1.54 7.21 -12.12
C ILE A 197 -2.98 6.81 -11.76
N VAL A 198 -3.76 7.68 -11.10
CA VAL A 198 -5.10 7.31 -10.64
C VAL A 198 -6.12 8.26 -11.25
N ASN A 199 -6.72 7.86 -12.37
CA ASN A 199 -8.07 8.31 -12.68
C ASN A 199 -8.97 7.82 -11.53
N TRP A 200 -9.35 8.73 -10.62
CA TRP A 200 -10.17 8.46 -9.44
C TRP A 200 -11.65 8.23 -9.80
N GLU A 201 -11.99 8.46 -11.06
CA GLU A 201 -13.26 8.13 -11.67
C GLU A 201 -13.24 6.64 -12.07
N ILE A 202 -13.61 5.79 -11.11
CA ILE A 202 -13.93 4.36 -11.31
C ILE A 202 -15.41 4.16 -10.98
#